data_AF-A0A357YDR5-F1
#
_entry.id   AF-A0A357YDR5-F1
#
_cell.length_a   1.000
_cell.length_b   1.000
_cell.length_c   1.000
_cell.angle_alpha   90.00
_cell.angle_beta   90.00
_cell.angle_gamma   90.00
#
_symmetry.space_group_name_H-M   'P 1'
#
loop_
_entity.id
_entity.type
_entity.pdbx_description
1 polymer ?
#
loop_
_entity_poly.entity_id
_entity_poly.type
_entity_poly.pdbx_seq_one_letter_code
_entity_poly.pdbx_strand_id
1 'polypeptide(L)'
;MELKDAIKRSMQTEKYAMDFYRLAAARMSKSSARSVFELLAREEREHAASFYKIYPGNDIPDFEAFLNSQSGHEASWYASLEKSLESGFTEQKALAFALDKEKALEESLRRLASGINQPEIRAVFEMNAEETHRHYLLIEADYARMMRMVHESEMDTYVRE
;
A
#
# COMPACT_ATOMS: atom_id res chain seq x y z
N MET A 1 -20.90 9.90 5.31
CA MET A 1 -20.06 8.95 6.07
C MET A 1 -19.67 9.67 7.36
N GLU A 2 -19.87 9.03 8.50
CA GLU A 2 -19.48 9.61 9.79
C GLU A 2 -17.96 9.64 9.93
N LEU A 3 -17.42 10.62 10.68
CA LEU A 3 -15.98 10.79 10.86
C LEU A 3 -15.32 9.55 11.50
N LYS A 4 -16.00 8.93 12.47
CA LYS A 4 -15.58 7.66 13.08
C LYS A 4 -15.37 6.58 12.01
N ASP A 5 -16.33 6.44 11.09
CA ASP A 5 -16.27 5.43 10.04
C ASP A 5 -15.17 5.74 9.02
N ALA A 6 -14.94 7.02 8.72
CA ALA A 6 -13.85 7.45 7.84
C ALA A 6 -12.49 7.05 8.41
N ILE A 7 -12.22 7.36 9.69
CA ILE A 7 -10.96 7.01 10.35
C ILE A 7 -10.77 5.49 10.42
N LYS A 8 -11.83 4.74 10.79
CA LYS A 8 -11.77 3.27 10.84
C LYS A 8 -11.46 2.67 9.47
N ARG A 9 -12.10 3.19 8.41
CA ARG A 9 -11.87 2.72 7.03
C ARG A 9 -10.48 3.07 6.54
N SER A 10 -9.95 4.26 6.85
CA SER A 10 -8.57 4.62 6.52
C SER A 10 -7.58 3.68 7.20
N MET A 11 -7.70 3.48 8.52
CA MET A 11 -6.87 2.54 9.27
C MET A 11 -6.93 1.11 8.69
N GLN A 12 -8.12 0.66 8.29
CA GLN A 12 -8.30 -0.63 7.64
C GLN A 12 -7.64 -0.71 6.26
N THR A 13 -7.60 0.40 5.54
CA THR A 13 -6.97 0.50 4.22
C THR A 13 -5.45 0.44 4.35
N GLU A 14 -4.87 1.15 5.33
CA GLU A 14 -3.43 1.06 5.63
C GLU A 14 -3.03 -0.35 6.05
N LYS A 15 -3.87 -1.01 6.87
CA LYS A 15 -3.66 -2.44 7.18
C LYS A 15 -3.63 -3.30 5.91
N TYR A 16 -4.55 -3.08 4.96
CA TYR A 16 -4.53 -3.82 3.69
C TYR A 16 -3.26 -3.55 2.89
N ALA A 17 -2.80 -2.30 2.83
CA ALA A 17 -1.57 -1.94 2.13
C ALA A 17 -0.34 -2.63 2.78
N MET A 18 -0.21 -2.56 4.11
CA MET A 18 0.81 -3.28 4.89
C MET A 18 0.85 -4.78 4.53
N ASP A 19 -0.32 -5.39 4.54
CA ASP A 19 -0.56 -6.80 4.30
C ASP A 19 -0.19 -7.21 2.85
N PHE A 20 -0.58 -6.39 1.87
CA PHE A 20 -0.16 -6.54 0.48
C PHE A 20 1.36 -6.48 0.34
N TYR A 21 2.00 -5.48 0.95
CA TYR A 21 3.44 -5.29 0.84
C TYR A 21 4.25 -6.42 1.51
N ARG A 22 3.78 -6.96 2.63
CA ARG A 22 4.36 -8.16 3.25
C ARG A 22 4.31 -9.36 2.30
N LEU A 23 3.17 -9.58 1.64
CA LEU A 23 3.01 -10.69 0.70
C LEU A 23 3.87 -10.49 -0.55
N ALA A 24 3.91 -9.27 -1.10
CA ALA A 24 4.76 -8.93 -2.24
C ALA A 24 6.24 -9.19 -1.92
N ALA A 25 6.72 -8.70 -0.78
CA ALA A 25 8.10 -8.92 -0.31
C ALA A 25 8.46 -10.41 -0.21
N ALA A 26 7.57 -11.22 0.39
CA ALA A 26 7.79 -12.66 0.56
C ALA A 26 7.92 -13.42 -0.78
N ARG A 27 7.34 -12.88 -1.85
CA ARG A 27 7.34 -13.48 -3.19
C ARG A 27 8.44 -12.92 -4.11
N MET A 28 9.15 -11.86 -3.70
CA MET A 28 10.26 -11.33 -4.47
C MET A 28 11.50 -12.21 -4.35
N SER A 29 12.13 -12.54 -5.47
CA SER A 29 13.41 -13.27 -5.51
C SER A 29 14.61 -12.35 -5.32
N LYS A 30 14.57 -11.14 -5.90
CA LYS A 30 15.62 -10.12 -5.78
C LYS A 30 15.58 -9.41 -4.43
N SER A 31 16.75 -9.23 -3.82
CA SER A 31 16.88 -8.58 -2.51
C SER A 31 16.46 -7.11 -2.53
N SER A 32 16.78 -6.36 -3.59
CA SER A 32 16.42 -4.94 -3.70
C SER A 32 14.90 -4.73 -3.72
N ALA A 33 14.19 -5.47 -4.58
CA ALA A 33 12.73 -5.40 -4.67
C ALA A 33 12.04 -5.80 -3.36
N ARG A 34 12.58 -6.84 -2.69
CA ARG A 34 12.10 -7.26 -1.36
C ARG A 34 12.24 -6.13 -0.33
N SER A 35 13.39 -5.48 -0.25
CA SER A 35 13.64 -4.42 0.72
C SER A 35 12.73 -3.21 0.56
N VAL A 36 12.33 -2.87 -0.68
CA VAL A 36 11.38 -1.79 -0.95
C VAL A 36 10.00 -2.15 -0.39
N PHE A 37 9.48 -3.33 -0.69
CA PHE A 37 8.18 -3.76 -0.14
C PHE A 37 8.20 -3.95 1.39
N GLU A 38 9.32 -4.40 1.96
CA GLU A 38 9.47 -4.45 3.43
C GLU A 38 9.47 -3.06 4.08
N LEU A 39 10.05 -2.05 3.41
CA LEU A 39 9.99 -0.66 3.87
C LEU A 39 8.55 -0.16 3.85
N LEU A 40 7.87 -0.27 2.71
CA LEU A 40 6.49 0.17 2.56
C LEU A 40 5.59 -0.50 3.60
N ALA A 41 5.70 -1.81 3.80
CA ALA A 41 4.94 -2.52 4.83
C ALA A 41 5.15 -1.98 6.26
N ARG A 42 6.37 -1.51 6.60
CA ARG A 42 6.62 -0.89 7.90
C ARG A 42 5.99 0.49 8.00
N GLU A 43 6.06 1.28 6.93
CA GLU A 43 5.49 2.62 6.90
C GLU A 43 3.95 2.58 6.97
N GLU A 44 3.29 1.64 6.27
CA GLU A 44 1.84 1.47 6.37
C GLU A 44 1.33 1.09 7.77
N ARG A 45 2.17 0.40 8.55
CA ARG A 45 1.86 0.14 9.95
C ARG A 45 1.84 1.44 10.76
N GLU A 46 2.77 2.35 10.51
CA GLU A 46 2.83 3.64 11.18
C GLU A 46 1.68 4.56 10.73
N HIS A 47 1.29 4.48 9.46
CA HIS A 47 0.09 5.12 8.91
C HIS A 47 -1.16 4.65 9.65
N ALA A 48 -1.38 3.33 9.74
CA ALA A 48 -2.48 2.76 10.50
C ALA A 48 -2.47 3.21 11.98
N ALA A 49 -1.29 3.28 12.60
CA ALA A 49 -1.13 3.73 13.98
C ALA A 49 -1.50 5.21 14.14
N SER A 50 -1.23 6.05 13.14
CA SER A 50 -1.62 7.46 13.15
C SER A 50 -3.14 7.64 13.16
N PHE A 51 -3.87 6.85 12.37
CA PHE A 51 -5.34 6.84 12.39
C PHE A 51 -5.89 6.26 13.70
N TYR A 52 -5.26 5.22 14.25
CA TYR A 52 -5.67 4.65 15.54
C TYR A 52 -5.65 5.68 16.67
N LYS A 53 -4.59 6.52 16.74
CA LYS A 53 -4.43 7.56 17.77
C LYS A 53 -5.55 8.60 17.79
N ILE A 54 -6.17 8.87 16.65
CA ILE A 54 -7.26 9.84 16.52
C ILE A 54 -8.64 9.17 16.47
N TYR A 55 -8.70 7.84 16.60
CA TYR A 55 -9.95 7.10 16.46
C TYR A 55 -10.87 7.37 17.66
N PRO A 56 -12.08 7.92 17.43
CA PRO A 56 -12.98 8.26 18.54
C PRO A 56 -13.79 7.07 19.06
N GLY A 57 -13.70 5.91 18.42
CA GLY A 57 -14.43 4.69 18.82
C GLY A 57 -13.69 3.86 19.87
N ASN A 58 -14.43 3.04 20.60
CA ASN A 58 -13.90 2.09 21.58
C ASN A 58 -14.04 0.62 21.15
N ASP A 59 -14.53 0.37 19.93
CA ASP A 59 -14.69 -0.97 19.35
C ASP A 59 -13.38 -1.59 18.82
N ILE A 60 -12.27 -0.86 18.92
CA ILE A 60 -10.93 -1.33 18.58
C ILE A 60 -10.02 -1.06 19.79
N PRO A 61 -10.07 -1.92 20.81
CA PRO A 61 -9.37 -1.66 22.08
C PRO A 61 -7.87 -1.90 22.02
N ASP A 62 -7.38 -2.66 21.03
CA ASP A 62 -5.98 -3.03 20.90
C ASP A 62 -5.54 -2.95 19.43
N PHE A 63 -4.50 -2.16 19.18
CA PHE A 63 -4.00 -1.89 17.83
C PHE A 63 -3.32 -3.12 17.22
N GLU A 64 -2.56 -3.89 18.01
CA GLU A 64 -1.88 -5.08 17.52
C GLU A 64 -2.87 -6.19 17.16
N ALA A 65 -3.88 -6.41 18.00
CA ALA A 65 -4.95 -7.36 17.73
C ALA A 65 -5.72 -6.96 16.47
N PHE A 66 -5.95 -5.66 16.25
CA PHE A 66 -6.54 -5.15 15.01
C PHE A 66 -5.66 -5.49 13.80
N LEU A 67 -4.37 -5.16 13.84
CA LEU A 67 -3.43 -5.45 12.74
C LEU A 67 -3.21 -6.95 12.49
N ASN A 68 -3.41 -7.79 13.49
CA ASN A 68 -3.30 -9.25 13.35
C ASN A 68 -4.64 -9.93 13.07
N SER A 69 -5.75 -9.19 13.12
CA SER A 69 -7.06 -9.74 12.79
C SER A 69 -7.17 -9.97 11.29
N GLN A 70 -7.85 -11.07 10.92
CA GLN A 70 -8.31 -11.32 9.56
C GLN A 70 -9.82 -11.06 9.51
N SER A 71 -10.25 -10.04 8.79
CA SER A 71 -11.68 -9.88 8.47
C SER A 71 -12.10 -10.85 7.35
N GLY A 72 -13.38 -11.22 7.26
CA GLY A 72 -13.85 -12.09 6.17
C GLY A 72 -13.68 -11.46 4.77
N HIS A 73 -13.72 -10.13 4.68
CA HIS A 73 -13.47 -9.39 3.44
C HIS A 73 -11.97 -9.33 3.10
N GLU A 74 -11.11 -9.22 4.12
CA GLU A 74 -9.66 -9.41 3.97
C GLU A 74 -9.36 -10.79 3.42
N ALA A 75 -9.83 -11.85 4.06
CA ALA A 75 -9.54 -13.22 3.62
C ALA A 75 -9.93 -13.47 2.14
N SER A 76 -11.06 -12.91 1.70
CA SER A 76 -11.49 -12.97 0.29
C SER A 76 -10.60 -12.14 -0.64
N TRP A 77 -10.27 -10.91 -0.26
CA TRP A 77 -9.36 -10.06 -1.02
C TRP A 77 -7.96 -10.66 -1.11
N TYR A 78 -7.43 -11.17 0.00
CA TYR A 78 -6.17 -11.91 0.09
C TYR A 78 -6.17 -13.16 -0.78
N ALA A 79 -7.23 -13.98 -0.76
CA ALA A 79 -7.33 -15.16 -1.62
C ALA A 79 -7.36 -14.77 -3.10
N SER A 80 -8.05 -13.67 -3.44
CA SER A 80 -8.13 -13.16 -4.81
C SER A 80 -6.79 -12.56 -5.26
N LEU A 81 -6.11 -11.86 -4.35
CA LEU A 81 -4.76 -11.33 -4.54
C LEU A 81 -3.79 -12.49 -4.74
N GLU A 82 -3.70 -13.43 -3.79
CA GLU A 82 -2.84 -14.62 -3.86
C GLU A 82 -3.06 -15.43 -5.14
N LYS A 83 -4.30 -15.65 -5.56
CA LYS A 83 -4.61 -16.30 -6.84
C LYS A 83 -4.11 -15.48 -8.04
N SER A 84 -4.25 -14.16 -7.99
CA SER A 84 -3.68 -13.27 -9.02
C SER A 84 -2.15 -13.34 -9.02
N LEU A 85 -1.54 -13.51 -7.85
CA LEU A 85 -0.10 -13.70 -7.69
C LEU A 85 0.38 -15.08 -8.21
N GLU A 86 -0.40 -16.14 -8.03
CA GLU A 86 -0.05 -17.49 -8.53
C GLU A 86 -0.06 -17.59 -10.05
N SER A 87 -0.88 -16.78 -10.73
CA SER A 87 -1.01 -16.78 -12.21
C SER A 87 0.11 -16.04 -12.97
N GLY A 88 1.32 -16.02 -12.42
CA GLY A 88 2.49 -15.38 -13.02
C GLY A 88 2.78 -13.99 -12.44
N PHE A 89 2.89 -13.90 -11.12
CA PHE A 89 3.39 -12.72 -10.43
C PHE A 89 4.83 -12.42 -10.82
N THR A 90 5.03 -11.23 -11.35
CA THR A 90 6.35 -10.66 -11.62
C THR A 90 6.51 -9.42 -10.75
N GLU A 91 7.75 -9.06 -10.47
CA GLU A 91 8.13 -7.77 -9.87
C GLU A 91 7.42 -6.62 -10.57
N GLN A 92 7.32 -6.67 -11.90
CA GLN A 92 6.60 -5.69 -12.71
C GLN A 92 5.12 -5.57 -12.35
N LYS A 93 4.39 -6.69 -12.27
CA LYS A 93 2.98 -6.67 -11.91
C LYS A 93 2.76 -6.19 -10.48
N ALA A 94 3.68 -6.51 -9.56
CA ALA A 94 3.65 -6.04 -8.18
C ALA A 94 3.73 -4.52 -8.10
N LEU A 95 4.75 -3.95 -8.75
CA LEU A 95 5.00 -2.51 -8.78
C LEU A 95 3.87 -1.76 -9.49
N ALA A 96 3.38 -2.26 -10.63
CA ALA A 96 2.26 -1.65 -11.35
C ALA A 96 0.98 -1.61 -10.49
N PHE A 97 0.67 -2.71 -9.80
CA PHE A 97 -0.48 -2.75 -8.90
C PHE A 97 -0.30 -1.79 -7.71
N ALA A 98 0.91 -1.71 -7.14
CA ALA A 98 1.22 -0.78 -6.06
C ALA A 98 0.99 0.69 -6.50
N LEU A 99 1.45 1.08 -7.70
CA LEU A 99 1.21 2.44 -8.24
C LEU A 99 -0.28 2.79 -8.31
N ASP A 100 -1.10 1.87 -8.82
CA ASP A 100 -2.55 2.08 -8.90
C ASP A 100 -3.18 2.24 -7.50
N LYS A 101 -2.67 1.50 -6.51
CA LYS A 101 -3.15 1.58 -5.12
C LYS A 101 -2.73 2.86 -4.42
N GLU A 102 -1.45 3.23 -4.50
CA GLU A 102 -0.94 4.47 -3.92
C GLU A 102 -1.68 5.69 -4.47
N LYS A 103 -1.85 5.77 -5.79
CA LYS A 103 -2.58 6.86 -6.43
C LYS A 103 -4.04 6.94 -5.96
N ALA A 104 -4.74 5.81 -5.93
CA ALA A 104 -6.14 5.76 -5.50
C ALA A 104 -6.29 6.11 -4.00
N LEU A 105 -5.34 5.69 -3.17
CA LEU A 105 -5.31 5.97 -1.74
C LEU A 105 -5.05 7.47 -1.50
N GLU A 106 -4.05 8.06 -2.16
CA GLU A 106 -3.72 9.48 -2.04
C GLU A 106 -4.95 10.34 -2.37
N GLU A 107 -5.59 10.08 -3.52
CA GLU A 107 -6.79 10.83 -3.91
C GLU A 107 -7.93 10.67 -2.90
N SER A 108 -8.11 9.47 -2.35
CA SER A 108 -9.13 9.21 -1.33
C SER A 108 -8.84 9.99 -0.04
N LEU A 109 -7.60 9.95 0.44
CA LEU A 109 -7.17 10.66 1.64
C LEU A 109 -7.33 12.18 1.48
N ARG A 110 -6.91 12.76 0.35
CA ARG A 110 -7.09 14.19 0.05
C ARG A 110 -8.57 14.59 -0.01
N ARG A 111 -9.41 13.77 -0.65
CA ARG A 111 -10.87 14.00 -0.67
C ARG A 111 -11.46 13.98 0.73
N LEU A 112 -11.09 13.01 1.56
CA LEU A 112 -11.58 12.93 2.94
C LEU A 112 -11.10 14.12 3.77
N ALA A 113 -9.82 14.48 3.68
CA ALA A 113 -9.23 15.64 4.36
C ALA A 113 -10.01 16.93 4.09
N SER A 114 -10.40 17.19 2.83
CA SER A 114 -11.16 18.39 2.47
C SER A 114 -12.52 18.53 3.15
N GLY A 115 -13.10 17.41 3.62
CA GLY A 115 -14.37 17.38 4.34
C GLY A 115 -14.24 17.42 5.87
N ILE A 116 -13.01 17.43 6.41
CA ILE A 116 -12.77 17.37 7.87
C ILE A 116 -12.58 18.79 8.42
N ASN A 117 -13.44 19.15 9.38
CA ASN A 117 -13.43 20.47 10.02
C ASN A 117 -12.43 20.56 11.18
N GLN A 118 -12.14 19.43 11.85
CA GLN A 118 -11.20 19.35 12.98
C GLN A 118 -9.75 19.41 12.44
N PRO A 119 -8.99 20.50 12.69
CA PRO A 119 -7.66 20.66 12.10
C PRO A 119 -6.69 19.53 12.46
N GLU A 120 -6.75 19.02 13.69
CA GLU A 120 -5.90 17.95 14.19
C GLU A 120 -6.17 16.61 13.50
N ILE A 121 -7.43 16.31 13.18
CA ILE A 121 -7.82 15.10 12.46
C ILE A 121 -7.47 15.27 10.98
N ARG A 122 -7.77 16.43 10.39
CA ARG A 122 -7.44 16.73 8.99
C ARG A 122 -5.94 16.59 8.74
N ALA A 123 -5.11 17.08 9.65
CA ALA A 123 -3.65 17.00 9.53
C ALA A 123 -3.14 15.56 9.43
N VAL A 124 -3.78 14.59 10.09
CA VAL A 124 -3.41 13.17 9.95
C VAL A 124 -3.73 12.66 8.55
N PHE A 125 -4.89 12.97 7.99
CA PHE A 125 -5.23 12.58 6.62
C PHE A 125 -4.31 13.24 5.58
N GLU A 126 -3.99 14.52 5.76
CA GLU A 126 -3.06 15.25 4.88
C GLU A 126 -1.65 14.69 4.95
N MET A 127 -1.16 14.34 6.14
CA MET A 127 0.15 13.72 6.34
C MET A 127 0.21 12.34 5.68
N ASN A 128 -0.79 11.48 5.89
CA ASN A 128 -0.81 10.17 5.22
C ASN A 128 -0.88 10.33 3.70
N ALA A 129 -1.68 11.27 3.17
CA ALA A 129 -1.73 11.52 1.73
C ALA A 129 -0.36 11.94 1.15
N GLU A 130 0.41 12.73 1.90
CA GLU A 130 1.75 13.15 1.50
C GLU A 130 2.75 11.98 1.53
N GLU A 131 2.72 11.12 2.55
CA GLU A 131 3.59 9.94 2.60
C GLU A 131 3.22 8.90 1.52
N THR A 132 1.93 8.62 1.30
CA THR A 132 1.41 7.81 0.18
C THR A 132 1.89 8.36 -1.17
N HIS A 133 1.92 9.68 -1.36
CA HIS A 133 2.48 10.27 -2.58
C HIS A 133 3.99 9.98 -2.74
N ARG A 134 4.75 10.01 -1.65
CA ARG A 134 6.19 9.67 -1.69
C ARG A 134 6.41 8.19 -1.99
N HIS A 135 5.53 7.31 -1.50
CA HIS A 135 5.52 5.90 -1.87
C HIS A 135 5.29 5.72 -3.36
N TYR A 136 4.28 6.39 -3.93
CA TYR A 136 4.03 6.40 -5.37
C TYR A 136 5.31 6.76 -6.14
N LEU A 137 5.99 7.85 -5.76
CA LEU A 137 7.21 8.30 -6.44
C LEU A 137 8.37 7.29 -6.31
N LEU A 138 8.53 6.67 -5.15
CA LEU A 138 9.53 5.63 -4.92
C LEU A 138 9.27 4.41 -5.83
N ILE A 139 8.04 3.91 -5.82
CA ILE A 139 7.61 2.76 -6.62
C ILE A 139 7.73 3.10 -8.12
N GLU A 140 7.35 4.31 -8.54
CA GLU A 140 7.41 4.74 -9.94
C GLU A 140 8.85 4.76 -10.44
N ALA A 141 9.78 5.25 -9.61
CA ALA A 141 11.20 5.24 -9.92
C ALA A 141 11.75 3.81 -10.07
N ASP A 142 11.36 2.87 -9.21
CA ASP A 142 11.74 1.46 -9.34
C ASP A 142 11.13 0.80 -10.56
N TYR A 143 9.85 1.04 -10.82
CA TYR A 143 9.16 0.53 -12.00
C TYR A 143 9.84 1.03 -13.29
N ALA A 144 10.13 2.32 -13.38
CA ALA A 144 10.82 2.91 -14.53
C ALA A 144 12.22 2.33 -14.75
N ARG A 145 13.00 2.12 -13.68
CA ARG A 145 14.32 1.46 -13.75
C ARG A 145 14.21 0.05 -14.31
N MET A 146 13.30 -0.76 -13.74
CA MET A 146 13.07 -2.13 -14.18
C MET A 146 12.60 -2.18 -15.64
N MET A 147 11.70 -1.30 -16.06
CA MET A 147 11.26 -1.25 -17.46
C MET A 147 12.41 -0.93 -18.41
N ARG A 148 13.33 -0.02 -18.06
CA ARG A 148 14.52 0.26 -18.89
C ARG A 148 15.42 -0.96 -19.04
N MET A 149 15.68 -1.69 -17.96
CA MET A 149 16.49 -2.92 -18.01
C MET A 149 15.86 -4.01 -18.90
N VAL A 150 14.53 -4.15 -18.88
CA VAL A 150 13.83 -5.10 -19.76
C VAL A 150 14.05 -4.73 -21.23
N HIS A 151 13.86 -3.46 -21.60
CA HIS A 151 14.07 -3.00 -22.98
C HIS A 151 15.52 -3.23 -23.45
N GLU A 152 16.53 -3.00 -22.60
CA GLU A 152 17.93 -3.28 -22.93
C GLU A 152 18.19 -4.78 -23.16
N SER A 153 17.63 -5.67 -22.32
CA SER A 153 17.80 -7.11 -22.46
C SER A 153 17.10 -7.71 -23.70
N GLU A 154 16.01 -7.11 -24.16
CA GLU A 154 15.33 -7.52 -25.40
C GLU A 154 16.09 -7.06 -26.65
N MET A 155 16.80 -5.92 -26.60
CA MET A 155 17.67 -5.47 -27.69
C MET A 155 18.87 -6.39 -27.93
N ASP A 156 19.44 -6.96 -26.87
CA ASP A 156 20.55 -7.93 -26.97
C ASP A 156 20.13 -9.28 -27.59
N THR A 157 18.82 -9.57 -27.65
CA THR A 157 18.32 -10.83 -28.23
C THR A 157 18.26 -10.80 -29.76
N TYR A 158 18.27 -9.62 -30.38
CA TYR A 158 18.16 -9.46 -31.84
C TYR A 158 19.47 -9.19 -32.58
N VAL A 159 20.63 -9.26 -31.90
CA VAL A 159 21.96 -9.18 -32.55
C VAL A 159 22.61 -10.57 -32.58
N ARG A 160 22.00 -11.48 -33.34
CA ARG A 160 22.70 -12.65 -33.91
C ARG A 160 22.23 -12.87 -35.35
N GLU A 161 23.10 -12.41 -36.24
CA GLU A 161 23.27 -12.72 -37.67
C GLU A 161 22.17 -12.30 -38.66
#